data_AF-A0A8W8N704-F1
#
_entry.id   AF-A0A8W8N704-F1
#
_cell.length_a   1.000
_cell.length_b   1.000
_cell.length_c   1.000
_cell.angle_alpha   90.00
_cell.angle_beta   90.00
_cell.angle_gamma   90.00
#
_symmetry.space_group_name_H-M   'P 1'
#
loop_
_entity.id
_entity.type
_entity.pdbx_description
1 polymer ?
#
loop_
_entity_poly.entity_id
_entity_poly.type
_entity_poly.pdbx_seq_one_letter_code
_entity_poly.pdbx_strand_id
1 'polypeptide(L)'
;MTNLQCLLIFLLLLNFSGGTYSVFRSCKDIYSSNHSSPNGTYTVHNKENKPFKVYCEFHDKFGYTYISRHAGVEVNIDDLFTSKKHVKVRHVLQNGTQIETILENIRLYKNLSLGIFYNRHIGYALPINYANLAPYLYVGFLPISKASYTNIQGYRAANTDFIFQNCDSNPNSYFVFYFNPQQKANLGYGSGFIPSGFMTSWVTYGTAIPTGDYMPPEFYFDYEIHMGGCGGYVFRHQQDNQDGAALGLRFDEYDPCVCSPCQNGGSCRSTSDTQFFCDCVAGYAGDTCGKHI
;
A
#
# COMPACT_ATOMS: atom_id res chain seq x y z
N MET A 1 -19.67 -11.42 13.42
CA MET A 1 -20.09 -10.60 14.58
C MET A 1 -21.60 -10.41 14.51
N THR A 2 -22.26 -10.00 15.60
CA THR A 2 -23.68 -9.59 15.54
C THR A 2 -23.81 -8.13 15.14
N ASN A 3 -24.97 -7.73 14.56
CA ASN A 3 -25.26 -6.31 14.30
C ASN A 3 -25.13 -5.44 15.56
N LEU A 4 -25.41 -6.01 16.74
CA LEU A 4 -25.28 -5.31 18.02
C LEU A 4 -23.81 -4.99 18.38
N GLN A 5 -22.86 -5.87 18.03
CA GLN A 5 -21.43 -5.59 18.17
C GLN A 5 -20.97 -4.49 17.18
N CYS A 6 -21.49 -4.51 15.95
CA CYS A 6 -21.21 -3.45 14.96
C CYS A 6 -21.75 -2.09 15.44
N LEU A 7 -22.97 -2.07 15.98
CA LEU A 7 -23.60 -0.86 16.54
C LEU A 7 -22.82 -0.31 17.74
N LEU A 8 -22.30 -1.18 18.62
CA LEU A 8 -21.44 -0.77 19.73
C LEU A 8 -20.12 -0.14 19.26
N ILE A 9 -19.49 -0.67 18.20
CA ILE A 9 -18.30 -0.06 17.59
C ILE A 9 -18.64 1.33 17.03
N PHE A 10 -19.76 1.47 16.33
CA PHE A 10 -20.23 2.75 15.79
C PHE A 10 -20.52 3.78 16.91
N LEU A 11 -21.14 3.35 18.00
CA LEU A 11 -21.43 4.21 19.15
C LEU A 11 -20.18 4.58 19.94
N LEU A 12 -19.16 3.72 20.00
CA LEU A 12 -17.86 4.04 20.60
C LEU A 12 -17.11 5.12 19.81
N LEU A 13 -17.16 5.08 18.47
CA LEU A 13 -16.58 6.12 17.61
C LEU A 13 -17.24 7.50 17.81
N LEU A 14 -18.52 7.53 18.16
CA LEU A 14 -19.30 8.77 18.34
C LEU A 14 -19.21 9.41 19.75
N ASN A 15 -18.56 8.77 20.74
CA ASN A 15 -18.64 9.17 22.15
C ASN A 15 -17.28 9.51 22.82
N PHE A 16 -16.19 9.70 22.06
CA PHE A 16 -14.88 10.07 22.62
C PHE A 16 -14.73 11.58 22.92
N SER A 17 -15.55 12.07 23.85
CA SER A 17 -15.48 13.45 24.38
C SER A 17 -15.05 13.45 25.86
N GLY A 18 -13.77 13.17 26.12
CA GLY A 18 -13.20 13.15 27.48
C GLY A 18 -11.67 13.05 27.48
N GLY A 19 -11.00 13.93 28.24
CA GLY A 19 -9.55 14.13 28.14
C GLY A 19 -8.69 13.02 28.75
N THR A 20 -8.03 12.25 27.89
CA THR A 20 -6.73 11.60 28.16
C THR A 20 -5.85 11.77 26.91
N TYR A 21 -4.53 11.61 27.00
CA TYR A 21 -3.64 11.73 25.83
C TYR A 21 -4.02 10.67 24.77
N SER A 22 -4.59 11.11 23.65
CA SER A 22 -5.05 10.25 22.57
C SER A 22 -3.86 9.65 21.80
N VAL A 23 -3.49 8.41 22.13
CA VAL A 23 -2.39 7.68 21.48
C VAL A 23 -2.84 7.20 20.09
N PHE A 24 -2.75 8.10 19.11
CA PHE A 24 -3.01 7.78 17.69
C PHE A 24 -2.07 6.67 17.20
N ARG A 25 -2.64 5.70 16.47
CA ARG A 25 -1.98 4.58 15.76
C ARG A 25 -1.85 4.84 14.28
N SER A 26 -2.81 5.57 13.70
CA SER A 26 -2.96 5.77 12.25
C SER A 26 -3.33 7.21 11.89
N CYS A 27 -3.18 7.58 10.60
CA CYS A 27 -3.76 8.81 10.07
C CYS A 27 -5.30 8.81 10.12
N LYS A 28 -5.95 7.63 10.04
CA LYS A 28 -7.41 7.52 10.19
C LYS A 28 -7.89 7.94 11.57
N ASP A 29 -7.12 7.64 12.62
CA ASP A 29 -7.48 8.03 14.00
C ASP A 29 -7.44 9.56 14.16
N ILE A 30 -6.41 10.18 13.57
CA ILE A 30 -6.23 11.64 13.55
C ILE A 30 -7.39 12.29 12.80
N TYR A 31 -7.70 11.81 11.59
CA TYR A 31 -8.85 12.27 10.79
C TYR A 31 -10.17 12.13 11.56
N SER A 32 -10.41 10.97 12.18
CA SER A 32 -11.64 10.69 12.94
C SER A 32 -11.77 11.54 14.21
N SER A 33 -10.64 12.00 14.78
CA SER A 33 -10.63 12.92 15.92
C SER A 33 -10.86 14.39 15.52
N ASN A 34 -10.51 14.76 14.29
CA ASN A 34 -10.71 16.08 13.72
C ASN A 34 -10.59 16.04 12.19
N HIS A 35 -11.72 16.04 11.49
CA HIS A 35 -11.80 16.08 10.02
C HIS A 35 -11.20 17.34 9.38
N SER A 36 -10.92 18.38 10.16
CA SER A 36 -10.21 19.61 9.72
C SER A 36 -8.69 19.55 9.97
N SER A 37 -8.13 18.36 10.20
CA SER A 37 -6.68 18.16 10.30
C SER A 37 -6.01 18.45 8.95
N PRO A 38 -4.94 19.28 8.89
CA PRO A 38 -4.25 19.59 7.63
C PRO A 38 -3.34 18.46 7.15
N ASN A 39 -3.01 18.46 5.86
CA ASN A 39 -1.94 17.60 5.31
C ASN A 39 -0.60 17.89 6.00
N GLY A 40 0.15 16.85 6.39
CA GLY A 40 1.42 17.06 7.07
C GLY A 40 2.01 15.84 7.79
N THR A 41 3.14 16.06 8.48
CA THR A 41 3.80 15.04 9.30
C THR A 41 3.18 14.97 10.70
N TYR A 42 2.80 13.76 11.11
CA TYR A 42 2.23 13.45 12.42
C TYR A 42 3.02 12.34 13.14
N THR A 43 2.90 12.31 14.47
CA THR A 43 3.41 11.20 15.30
C THR A 43 2.27 10.25 15.63
N VAL A 44 2.45 8.98 15.27
CA VAL A 44 1.58 7.86 15.64
C VAL A 44 2.40 6.80 16.40
N HIS A 45 1.77 5.79 16.98
CA HIS A 45 2.42 4.85 17.89
C HIS A 45 2.14 3.39 17.54
N ASN A 46 3.16 2.55 17.53
CA ASN A 46 2.99 1.11 17.31
C ASN A 46 2.27 0.42 18.49
N LYS A 47 2.02 -0.89 18.39
CA LYS A 47 1.33 -1.68 19.44
C LYS A 47 2.03 -1.67 20.82
N GLU A 48 3.32 -1.33 20.87
CA GLU A 48 4.11 -1.21 22.10
C GLU A 48 4.11 0.24 22.66
N ASN A 49 3.28 1.13 22.08
CA ASN A 49 3.28 2.58 22.33
C ASN A 49 4.57 3.32 21.95
N LYS A 50 5.44 2.72 21.12
CA LYS A 50 6.64 3.41 20.62
C LYS A 50 6.24 4.38 19.48
N PRO A 51 6.61 5.67 19.55
CA PRO A 51 6.24 6.66 18.55
C PRO A 51 7.02 6.48 17.24
N PHE A 52 6.38 6.75 16.11
CA PHE A 52 6.99 6.88 14.79
C PHE A 52 6.27 7.94 13.95
N LYS A 53 6.97 8.47 12.93
CA LYS A 53 6.43 9.47 12.02
C LYS A 53 5.64 8.85 10.87
N VAL A 54 4.49 9.45 10.57
CA VAL A 54 3.77 9.30 9.30
C VAL A 54 3.55 10.66 8.66
N TYR A 55 3.41 10.71 7.33
CA TYR A 55 2.78 11.84 6.64
C TYR A 55 1.34 11.44 6.36
N CYS A 56 0.41 12.31 6.71
CA CYS A 56 -1.02 12.14 6.47
C CYS A 56 -1.46 13.09 5.36
N GLU A 57 -2.13 12.54 4.37
CA GLU A 57 -2.76 13.25 3.26
C GLU A 57 -4.27 13.03 3.37
N PHE A 58 -5.02 14.06 3.74
CA PHE A 58 -6.44 14.01 4.07
C PHE A 58 -7.30 14.57 2.93
N HIS A 59 -8.44 13.93 2.70
CA HIS A 59 -9.47 14.32 1.73
C HIS A 59 -10.86 14.25 2.39
N ASP A 60 -11.93 14.52 1.64
CA ASP A 60 -13.29 14.19 2.08
C ASP A 60 -13.45 12.65 2.12
N LYS A 61 -13.77 12.09 3.30
CA LYS A 61 -14.02 10.66 3.58
C LYS A 61 -12.89 9.66 3.33
N PHE A 62 -11.69 10.09 2.92
CA PHE A 62 -10.53 9.19 2.77
C PHE A 62 -9.20 9.92 2.97
N GLY A 63 -8.11 9.16 3.00
CA GLY A 63 -6.75 9.70 3.00
C GLY A 63 -5.68 8.65 2.74
N TYR A 64 -4.43 9.10 2.77
CA TYR A 64 -3.24 8.26 2.61
C TYR A 64 -2.29 8.42 3.79
N THR A 65 -1.87 7.28 4.35
CA THR A 65 -0.77 7.18 5.32
C THR A 65 0.53 6.88 4.57
N TYR A 66 1.55 7.72 4.71
CA TYR A 66 2.92 7.39 4.28
C TYR A 66 3.81 7.21 5.51
N ILE A 67 4.53 6.09 5.59
CA ILE A 67 5.40 5.78 6.74
C ILE A 67 6.76 6.47 6.54
N SER A 68 7.36 7.09 7.56
CA SER A 68 8.73 7.59 7.45
C SER A 68 9.74 6.44 7.40
N ARG A 69 10.75 6.54 6.54
CA ARG A 69 11.89 5.59 6.49
C ARG A 69 12.70 5.56 7.79
N HIS A 70 12.51 6.55 8.67
CA HIS A 70 13.15 6.65 9.98
C HIS A 70 12.25 6.16 11.13
N ALA A 71 11.18 5.41 10.85
CA ALA A 71 10.23 4.93 11.87
C ALA A 71 10.88 4.16 13.03
N GLY A 72 11.94 3.37 12.78
CA GLY A 72 12.76 2.74 13.83
C GLY A 72 12.09 1.67 14.71
N VAL A 73 10.82 1.35 14.45
CA VAL A 73 9.98 0.43 15.23
C VAL A 73 9.34 -0.61 14.33
N GLU A 74 8.84 -1.71 14.91
CA GLU A 74 7.93 -2.59 14.17
C GLU A 74 6.60 -1.88 13.92
N VAL A 75 6.22 -1.76 12.64
CA VAL A 75 4.99 -1.10 12.18
C VAL A 75 3.95 -2.15 11.83
N ASN A 76 2.83 -2.18 12.55
CA ASN A 76 1.70 -3.00 12.14
C ASN A 76 0.97 -2.33 10.97
N ILE A 77 1.39 -2.65 9.76
CA ILE A 77 0.87 -2.04 8.52
C ILE A 77 -0.65 -2.19 8.35
N ASP A 78 -1.22 -3.26 8.91
CA ASP A 78 -2.67 -3.53 8.85
C ASP A 78 -3.51 -2.55 9.71
N ASP A 79 -2.88 -1.71 10.55
CA ASP A 79 -3.54 -0.59 11.26
C ASP A 79 -3.56 0.72 10.43
N LEU A 80 -2.86 0.78 9.28
CA LEU A 80 -2.55 2.03 8.56
C LEU A 80 -3.33 2.22 7.24
N PHE A 81 -4.10 1.22 6.82
CA PHE A 81 -5.00 1.26 5.66
C PHE A 81 -6.33 0.57 6.00
N THR A 82 -7.38 0.91 5.27
CA THR A 82 -8.60 0.09 5.15
C THR A 82 -8.73 -0.55 3.77
N SER A 83 -8.08 0.03 2.75
CA SER A 83 -8.20 -0.41 1.37
C SER A 83 -6.87 -0.85 0.77
N LYS A 84 -6.87 -2.04 0.17
CA LYS A 84 -5.80 -2.57 -0.68
C LYS A 84 -6.00 -2.25 -2.17
N LYS A 85 -6.92 -1.32 -2.46
CA LYS A 85 -7.20 -0.73 -3.78
C LYS A 85 -6.71 0.71 -3.79
N HIS A 86 -6.47 1.26 -4.98
CA HIS A 86 -5.93 2.60 -5.16
C HIS A 86 -4.66 2.88 -4.34
N VAL A 87 -3.72 1.92 -4.31
CA VAL A 87 -2.45 2.05 -3.59
C VAL A 87 -1.64 3.13 -4.29
N LYS A 88 -1.33 4.22 -3.59
CA LYS A 88 -0.58 5.33 -4.18
C LYS A 88 0.91 5.07 -4.07
N VAL A 89 1.68 5.39 -5.10
CA VAL A 89 3.13 5.54 -4.99
C VAL A 89 3.52 6.92 -5.48
N ARG A 90 4.29 7.63 -4.65
CA ARG A 90 4.83 8.96 -4.92
C ARG A 90 6.32 8.85 -5.20
N HIS A 91 6.82 9.54 -6.22
CA HIS A 91 8.23 9.60 -6.59
C HIS A 91 8.73 11.03 -6.49
N VAL A 92 9.96 11.23 -6.01
CA VAL A 92 10.66 12.51 -6.13
C VAL A 92 11.73 12.39 -7.21
N LEU A 93 11.69 13.28 -8.18
CA LEU A 93 12.65 13.35 -9.29
C LEU A 93 13.88 14.15 -8.86
N GLN A 94 15.02 13.94 -9.54
CA GLN A 94 16.32 14.60 -9.27
C GLN A 94 16.30 16.14 -9.27
N ASN A 95 15.25 16.77 -9.79
CA ASN A 95 15.03 18.22 -9.77
C ASN A 95 14.08 18.68 -8.62
N GLY A 96 13.80 17.80 -7.65
CA GLY A 96 12.85 18.02 -6.56
C GLY A 96 11.37 17.93 -6.95
N THR A 97 11.02 17.65 -8.21
CA THR A 97 9.62 17.53 -8.64
C THR A 97 9.02 16.26 -8.05
N GLN A 98 7.89 16.40 -7.34
CA GLN A 98 7.14 15.25 -6.84
C GLN A 98 6.03 14.89 -7.82
N ILE A 99 5.93 13.60 -8.13
CA ILE A 99 4.85 13.02 -8.93
C ILE A 99 4.19 11.88 -8.14
N GLU A 100 2.93 11.59 -8.43
CA GLU A 100 2.24 10.41 -7.88
C GLU A 100 1.45 9.65 -8.92
N THR A 101 1.27 8.36 -8.65
CA THR A 101 0.41 7.48 -9.42
C THR A 101 -0.33 6.53 -8.49
N ILE A 102 -1.46 6.03 -8.98
CA ILE A 102 -2.15 4.91 -8.36
C ILE A 102 -1.68 3.62 -9.03
N LEU A 103 -1.24 2.65 -8.23
CA LEU A 103 -0.91 1.29 -8.64
C LEU A 103 -2.09 0.35 -8.40
N GLU A 104 -2.35 -0.51 -9.38
CA GLU A 104 -3.38 -1.54 -9.37
C GLU A 104 -2.87 -2.83 -10.02
N ASN A 105 -3.63 -3.92 -9.86
CA ASN A 105 -3.54 -5.07 -10.77
C ASN A 105 -4.11 -4.69 -12.16
N ILE A 106 -3.58 -5.27 -13.24
CA ILE A 106 -4.10 -5.07 -14.61
C ILE A 106 -5.60 -5.45 -14.72
N ARG A 107 -6.30 -4.94 -15.73
CA ARG A 107 -7.77 -5.10 -15.91
C ARG A 107 -8.24 -6.56 -15.93
N LEU A 108 -7.36 -7.49 -16.32
CA LEU A 108 -7.58 -8.94 -16.26
C LEU A 108 -7.68 -9.46 -14.80
N TYR A 109 -6.96 -8.84 -13.87
CA TYR A 109 -6.83 -9.24 -12.47
C TYR A 109 -7.38 -8.24 -11.45
N LYS A 110 -7.91 -7.07 -11.86
CA LYS A 110 -9.34 -6.85 -11.63
C LYS A 110 -9.81 -6.86 -10.17
N ASN A 111 -10.23 -8.04 -9.75
CA ASN A 111 -10.86 -8.33 -8.46
C ASN A 111 -9.85 -8.81 -7.39
N LEU A 112 -8.56 -8.96 -7.74
CA LEU A 112 -7.48 -9.31 -6.82
C LEU A 112 -6.90 -8.03 -6.18
N SER A 113 -6.93 -7.96 -4.86
CA SER A 113 -6.23 -6.93 -4.08
C SER A 113 -4.71 -7.08 -4.16
N LEU A 114 -3.98 -5.98 -4.05
CA LEU A 114 -2.52 -5.99 -3.96
C LEU A 114 -2.04 -6.60 -2.62
N GLY A 115 -0.91 -7.30 -2.67
CA GLY A 115 -0.25 -7.89 -1.50
C GLY A 115 0.57 -6.87 -0.72
N ILE A 116 -0.09 -6.10 0.14
CA ILE A 116 0.55 -5.07 0.98
C ILE A 116 1.04 -5.66 2.31
N PHE A 117 2.32 -5.49 2.64
CA PHE A 117 2.93 -6.04 3.87
C PHE A 117 4.10 -5.21 4.43
N TYR A 118 4.43 -5.43 5.71
CA TYR A 118 5.67 -4.98 6.37
C TYR A 118 6.56 -6.18 6.69
N ASN A 119 7.81 -6.15 6.22
CA ASN A 119 8.88 -7.13 6.45
C ASN A 119 8.52 -8.62 6.20
N ARG A 120 7.52 -8.89 5.34
CA ARG A 120 7.01 -10.21 4.95
C ARG A 120 6.43 -10.16 3.54
N HIS A 121 6.23 -11.30 2.87
CA HIS A 121 5.83 -11.38 1.45
C HIS A 121 4.84 -12.53 1.19
N ILE A 122 3.77 -12.61 1.99
CA ILE A 122 2.88 -13.79 2.05
C ILE A 122 2.18 -14.03 0.70
N GLY A 123 2.55 -15.10 0.00
CA GLY A 123 2.00 -15.48 -1.31
C GLY A 123 2.77 -14.94 -2.53
N TYR A 124 3.91 -14.27 -2.31
CA TYR A 124 4.75 -13.63 -3.34
C TYR A 124 6.24 -13.93 -3.11
N ALA A 125 7.09 -13.56 -4.08
CA ALA A 125 8.54 -13.76 -3.99
C ALA A 125 9.20 -12.98 -2.84
N LEU A 126 10.25 -13.57 -2.27
CA LEU A 126 11.18 -12.92 -1.35
C LEU A 126 11.96 -11.81 -2.08
N PRO A 127 12.08 -10.58 -1.54
CA PRO A 127 12.89 -9.53 -2.16
C PRO A 127 14.37 -9.91 -2.20
N ILE A 128 15.13 -9.54 -3.24
CA ILE A 128 16.54 -9.97 -3.35
C ILE A 128 17.40 -9.27 -2.30
N ASN A 129 17.21 -7.96 -2.10
CA ASN A 129 17.98 -7.20 -1.11
C ASN A 129 17.53 -7.39 0.36
N TYR A 130 16.57 -8.30 0.65
CA TYR A 130 15.96 -8.41 1.98
C TYR A 130 16.97 -8.59 3.13
N ALA A 131 17.97 -9.46 2.97
CA ALA A 131 18.91 -9.80 4.03
C ALA A 131 19.84 -8.62 4.41
N ASN A 132 20.08 -7.71 3.45
CA ASN A 132 20.95 -6.55 3.67
C ASN A 132 20.17 -5.33 4.16
N LEU A 133 19.02 -5.03 3.54
CA LEU A 133 18.37 -3.71 3.63
C LEU A 133 17.06 -3.67 4.45
N ALA A 134 16.65 -4.80 5.03
CA ALA A 134 15.48 -4.89 5.90
C ALA A 134 15.52 -3.93 7.12
N PRO A 135 14.35 -3.52 7.67
CA PRO A 135 13.00 -3.89 7.25
C PRO A 135 12.57 -3.24 5.93
N TYR A 136 11.42 -3.67 5.39
CA TYR A 136 10.88 -3.19 4.12
C TYR A 136 9.35 -3.13 4.12
N LEU A 137 8.79 -2.26 3.27
CA LEU A 137 7.40 -2.34 2.83
C LEU A 137 7.35 -3.16 1.53
N TYR A 138 6.31 -3.97 1.35
CA TYR A 138 6.14 -4.85 0.18
C TYR A 138 4.78 -4.58 -0.47
N VAL A 139 4.74 -4.52 -1.80
CA VAL A 139 3.53 -4.46 -2.63
C VAL A 139 3.63 -5.50 -3.75
N GLY A 140 2.96 -6.63 -3.60
CA GLY A 140 2.85 -7.68 -4.62
C GLY A 140 1.64 -7.49 -5.53
N PHE A 141 1.78 -7.84 -6.82
CA PHE A 141 0.69 -7.73 -7.82
C PHE A 141 -0.11 -9.03 -7.95
N LEU A 142 0.33 -9.93 -8.83
CA LEU A 142 -0.29 -11.23 -9.04
C LEU A 142 0.37 -12.27 -8.10
N PRO A 143 -0.40 -12.98 -7.24
CA PRO A 143 0.17 -13.98 -6.33
C PRO A 143 0.78 -15.18 -7.08
N ILE A 144 1.74 -15.87 -6.45
CA ILE A 144 2.38 -17.09 -7.00
C ILE A 144 1.36 -18.16 -7.40
N SER A 145 0.23 -18.26 -6.68
CA SER A 145 -0.87 -19.20 -6.98
C SER A 145 -1.70 -18.86 -8.23
N LYS A 146 -1.37 -17.75 -8.92
CA LYS A 146 -1.98 -17.30 -10.18
C LYS A 146 -0.95 -16.94 -11.26
N ALA A 147 0.26 -16.56 -10.86
CA ALA A 147 1.34 -16.14 -11.73
C ALA A 147 1.92 -17.31 -12.55
N SER A 148 2.25 -17.10 -13.83
CA SER A 148 2.80 -18.11 -14.74
C SER A 148 3.67 -17.48 -15.84
N TYR A 149 4.47 -18.30 -16.53
CA TYR A 149 5.14 -17.90 -17.78
C TYR A 149 4.21 -17.93 -19.00
N THR A 150 2.99 -18.46 -18.85
CA THR A 150 2.01 -18.65 -19.94
C THR A 150 0.88 -17.63 -19.96
N ASN A 151 0.67 -16.87 -18.87
CA ASN A 151 -0.42 -15.91 -18.78
C ASN A 151 0.05 -14.47 -18.96
N ILE A 152 -0.88 -13.60 -19.34
CA ILE A 152 -0.63 -12.15 -19.40
C ILE A 152 -0.38 -11.69 -17.96
N GLN A 153 0.75 -11.04 -17.74
CA GLN A 153 1.14 -10.43 -16.47
C GLN A 153 1.53 -8.97 -16.68
N GLY A 154 1.45 -8.18 -15.62
CA GLY A 154 1.62 -6.73 -15.69
C GLY A 154 1.24 -6.06 -14.39
N TYR A 155 1.49 -4.76 -14.31
CA TYR A 155 0.90 -3.87 -13.33
C TYR A 155 0.09 -2.79 -14.04
N ARG A 156 -0.78 -2.09 -13.32
CA ARG A 156 -1.56 -0.97 -13.84
C ARG A 156 -1.19 0.30 -13.09
N ALA A 157 -0.91 1.37 -13.82
CA ALA A 157 -0.59 2.69 -13.26
C ALA A 157 -1.23 3.80 -14.09
N ALA A 158 -1.65 4.89 -13.43
CA ALA A 158 -2.28 6.04 -14.10
C ALA A 158 -3.35 5.63 -15.15
N ASN A 159 -4.24 4.72 -14.74
CA ASN A 159 -5.29 4.11 -15.57
C ASN A 159 -4.85 3.33 -16.83
N THR A 160 -3.56 3.06 -17.00
CA THR A 160 -2.96 2.30 -18.12
C THR A 160 -2.40 0.96 -17.63
N ASP A 161 -2.54 -0.09 -18.44
CA ASP A 161 -2.06 -1.44 -18.12
C ASP A 161 -0.68 -1.66 -18.78
N PHE A 162 0.34 -1.92 -17.98
CA PHE A 162 1.71 -2.17 -18.41
C PHE A 162 2.02 -3.66 -18.28
N ILE A 163 1.92 -4.37 -19.41
CA ILE A 163 2.15 -5.81 -19.50
C ILE A 163 3.60 -6.13 -19.88
N PHE A 164 4.08 -7.30 -19.47
CA PHE A 164 5.42 -7.80 -19.76
C PHE A 164 5.40 -9.30 -20.11
N GLN A 165 6.51 -9.80 -20.63
CA GLN A 165 6.82 -11.23 -20.71
C GLN A 165 7.83 -11.58 -19.60
N ASN A 166 7.75 -12.79 -19.05
CA ASN A 166 8.66 -13.20 -18.00
C ASN A 166 10.07 -13.47 -18.56
N CYS A 167 11.08 -13.16 -17.76
CA CYS A 167 12.47 -13.35 -18.10
C CYS A 167 13.02 -14.71 -17.67
N ASP A 168 12.35 -15.37 -16.73
CA ASP A 168 12.65 -16.72 -16.26
C ASP A 168 11.37 -17.47 -15.82
N SER A 169 11.53 -18.57 -15.08
CA SER A 169 10.44 -19.37 -14.51
C SER A 169 9.85 -18.79 -13.20
N ASN A 170 10.27 -17.61 -12.75
CA ASN A 170 9.79 -16.95 -11.54
C ASN A 170 8.83 -15.80 -11.91
N PRO A 171 7.52 -16.05 -12.02
CA PRO A 171 6.56 -15.12 -12.63
C PRO A 171 6.21 -13.91 -11.76
N ASN A 172 6.91 -13.66 -10.65
CA ASN A 172 6.51 -12.68 -9.64
C ASN A 172 6.66 -11.22 -10.08
N SER A 173 5.77 -10.37 -9.56
CA SER A 173 5.83 -8.92 -9.68
C SER A 173 5.64 -8.25 -8.32
N TYR A 174 6.55 -7.32 -7.98
CA TYR A 174 6.47 -6.55 -6.74
C TYR A 174 7.17 -5.17 -6.82
N PHE A 175 6.76 -4.27 -5.93
CA PHE A 175 7.58 -3.14 -5.46
C PHE A 175 7.97 -3.37 -4.00
N VAL A 176 9.21 -3.05 -3.64
CA VAL A 176 9.73 -3.14 -2.26
C VAL A 176 10.45 -1.84 -1.90
N PHE A 177 10.14 -1.30 -0.72
CA PHE A 177 10.66 -0.02 -0.22
C PHE A 177 11.47 -0.28 1.05
N TYR A 178 12.77 0.00 1.04
CA TYR A 178 13.70 -0.38 2.10
C TYR A 178 13.92 0.73 3.13
N PHE A 179 13.76 0.41 4.41
CA PHE A 179 14.08 1.32 5.50
C PHE A 179 15.59 1.49 5.66
N ASN A 180 16.38 0.45 5.32
CA ASN A 180 17.85 0.43 5.33
C ASN A 180 18.50 1.19 6.52
N PRO A 181 18.13 0.89 7.79
CA PRO A 181 18.53 1.71 8.94
C PRO A 181 20.04 1.72 9.23
N GLN A 182 20.81 0.77 8.68
CA GLN A 182 22.28 0.77 8.76
C GLN A 182 22.96 1.38 7.52
N GLN A 183 22.21 1.99 6.59
CA GLN A 183 22.71 2.64 5.36
C GLN A 183 23.67 1.74 4.54
N LYS A 184 23.39 0.44 4.51
CA LYS A 184 24.18 -0.54 3.76
C LYS A 184 24.03 -0.31 2.26
N ALA A 185 25.08 -0.63 1.51
CA ALA A 185 24.97 -0.79 0.07
C ALA A 185 24.01 -1.96 -0.26
N ASN A 186 23.24 -1.81 -1.34
CA ASN A 186 22.51 -2.91 -1.94
C ASN A 186 23.48 -3.97 -2.47
N LEU A 187 23.01 -5.20 -2.62
CA LEU A 187 23.67 -6.14 -3.53
C LEU A 187 23.52 -5.57 -4.94
N GLY A 188 24.65 -5.37 -5.62
CA GLY A 188 24.68 -5.11 -7.06
C GLY A 188 24.36 -6.41 -7.82
N TYR A 189 23.70 -6.28 -8.97
CA TYR A 189 23.38 -7.42 -9.82
C TYR A 189 24.53 -7.68 -10.82
N GLY A 190 24.36 -8.68 -11.69
CA GLY A 190 25.18 -8.77 -12.90
C GLY A 190 25.12 -7.45 -13.69
N SER A 191 26.29 -6.91 -14.02
CA SER A 191 26.45 -5.65 -14.73
C SER A 191 25.81 -5.71 -16.12
N GLY A 192 24.64 -5.10 -16.29
CA GLY A 192 23.96 -5.04 -17.60
C GLY A 192 22.47 -4.70 -17.57
N PHE A 193 21.78 -4.82 -16.44
CA PHE A 193 20.34 -4.60 -16.40
C PHE A 193 19.96 -3.12 -16.25
N ILE A 194 19.58 -2.49 -17.36
CA ILE A 194 19.00 -1.14 -17.40
C ILE A 194 17.49 -1.24 -17.07
N PRO A 195 16.90 -0.34 -16.26
CA PRO A 195 15.46 -0.26 -16.08
C PRO A 195 14.75 -0.02 -17.41
N SER A 196 14.13 -1.07 -17.97
CA SER A 196 13.30 -0.97 -19.17
C SER A 196 12.13 -0.02 -18.94
N GLY A 197 11.78 0.79 -19.95
CA GLY A 197 10.74 1.83 -19.81
C GLY A 197 9.38 1.35 -19.29
N PHE A 198 9.03 0.06 -19.45
CA PHE A 198 7.81 -0.49 -18.86
C PHE A 198 7.86 -0.54 -17.31
N MET A 199 9.03 -0.74 -16.69
CA MET A 199 9.17 -0.80 -15.22
C MET A 199 9.16 0.58 -14.55
N THR A 200 9.49 1.62 -15.30
CA THR A 200 9.44 3.03 -14.84
C THR A 200 8.24 3.80 -15.41
N SER A 201 7.36 3.16 -16.19
CA SER A 201 6.18 3.82 -16.77
C SER A 201 5.22 4.39 -15.71
N TRP A 202 5.25 3.87 -14.49
CA TRP A 202 4.49 4.43 -13.36
C TRP A 202 4.97 5.83 -12.96
N VAL A 203 6.25 6.15 -13.21
CA VAL A 203 6.84 7.49 -13.10
C VAL A 203 6.45 8.32 -14.32
N THR A 204 6.63 7.78 -15.53
CA THR A 204 6.37 8.52 -16.80
C THR A 204 4.92 8.96 -16.98
N TYR A 205 3.96 8.18 -16.48
CA TYR A 205 2.52 8.50 -16.53
C TYR A 205 1.99 9.07 -15.19
N GLY A 206 2.86 9.37 -14.22
CA GLY A 206 2.46 9.96 -12.94
C GLY A 206 2.01 11.43 -13.07
N THR A 207 1.09 11.84 -12.20
CA THR A 207 0.61 13.23 -12.12
C THR A 207 1.58 14.06 -11.27
N ALA A 208 2.00 15.23 -11.75
CA ALA A 208 2.80 16.17 -10.97
C ALA A 208 1.98 16.79 -9.83
N ILE A 209 2.59 16.89 -8.65
CA ILE A 209 1.95 17.36 -7.41
C ILE A 209 2.18 18.88 -7.27
N PRO A 210 1.22 19.65 -6.72
CA PRO A 210 1.45 21.05 -6.38
C PRO A 210 2.55 21.20 -5.33
N THR A 211 3.40 22.23 -5.44
CA THR A 211 4.54 22.43 -4.52
C THR A 211 4.15 22.63 -3.05
N GLY A 212 2.89 23.01 -2.77
CA GLY A 212 2.35 23.10 -1.41
C GLY A 212 2.06 21.74 -0.76
N ASP A 213 1.80 20.71 -1.58
CA ASP A 213 1.49 19.35 -1.14
C ASP A 213 2.73 18.43 -1.16
N TYR A 214 3.93 19.02 -1.23
CA TYR A 214 5.20 18.28 -1.24
C TYR A 214 5.48 17.64 0.11
N MET A 215 5.73 16.32 0.08
CA MET A 215 6.08 15.53 1.25
C MET A 215 7.58 15.61 1.53
N PRO A 216 8.04 15.66 2.80
CA PRO A 216 9.47 15.77 3.11
C PRO A 216 10.34 14.58 2.66
N PRO A 217 11.66 14.76 2.45
CA PRO A 217 12.59 13.69 2.06
C PRO A 217 12.63 12.45 2.99
N GLU A 218 12.23 12.59 4.27
CA GLU A 218 12.22 11.49 5.25
C GLU A 218 11.17 10.40 4.99
N PHE A 219 10.33 10.57 3.96
CA PHE A 219 9.33 9.59 3.52
C PHE A 219 9.74 8.86 2.22
N TYR A 220 10.85 9.24 1.59
CA TYR A 220 11.31 8.63 0.34
C TYR A 220 12.38 7.56 0.58
N PHE A 221 11.97 6.32 0.36
CA PHE A 221 12.75 5.09 0.50
C PHE A 221 13.62 4.86 -0.74
N ASP A 222 14.67 4.06 -0.57
CA ASP A 222 15.32 3.37 -1.69
C ASP A 222 14.45 2.15 -2.05
N TYR A 223 14.34 1.79 -3.33
CA TYR A 223 13.35 0.80 -3.75
C TYR A 223 13.82 -0.19 -4.82
N GLU A 224 13.21 -1.37 -4.80
CA GLU A 224 13.46 -2.50 -5.71
C GLU A 224 12.15 -2.85 -6.44
N ILE A 225 12.22 -2.95 -7.77
CA ILE A 225 11.11 -3.40 -8.63
C ILE A 225 11.45 -4.78 -9.17
N HIS A 226 10.48 -5.70 -9.18
CA HIS A 226 10.53 -6.93 -9.98
C HIS A 226 9.26 -7.09 -10.80
N MET A 227 9.42 -7.59 -12.02
CA MET A 227 8.35 -7.82 -12.98
C MET A 227 8.67 -9.07 -13.83
N GLY A 228 8.02 -10.19 -13.51
CA GLY A 228 8.19 -11.46 -14.25
C GLY A 228 9.59 -12.04 -14.16
N GLY A 229 10.25 -11.91 -13.01
CA GLY A 229 11.62 -12.39 -12.79
C GLY A 229 12.72 -11.46 -13.35
N CYS A 230 12.37 -10.48 -14.19
CA CYS A 230 13.23 -9.33 -14.46
C CYS A 230 13.15 -8.34 -13.31
N GLY A 231 14.30 -7.94 -12.78
CA GLY A 231 14.39 -6.88 -11.76
C GLY A 231 14.83 -5.54 -12.33
N GLY A 232 14.17 -4.47 -11.88
CA GLY A 232 14.52 -3.08 -12.17
C GLY A 232 15.00 -2.38 -10.91
N TYR A 233 16.27 -1.96 -10.89
CA TYR A 233 16.82 -1.17 -9.80
C TYR A 233 16.59 0.32 -10.04
N VAL A 234 15.93 1.00 -9.10
CA VAL A 234 16.02 2.46 -8.97
C VAL A 234 16.47 2.76 -7.54
N PHE A 235 17.75 2.49 -7.30
CA PHE A 235 18.42 2.97 -6.10
C PHE A 235 18.75 4.45 -6.25
N ARG A 236 18.50 5.21 -5.18
CA ARG A 236 19.10 6.52 -4.98
C ARG A 236 20.62 6.36 -5.05
N HIS A 237 21.24 6.95 -6.07
CA HIS A 237 22.69 6.89 -6.21
C HIS A 237 23.33 7.52 -4.96
N GLN A 238 24.34 6.85 -4.39
CA GLN A 238 24.98 7.36 -3.17
C GLN A 238 25.57 8.76 -3.44
N GLN A 239 25.46 9.61 -2.42
CA GLN A 239 25.94 11.00 -2.31
C GLN A 239 25.01 12.12 -2.85
N ASP A 240 24.28 11.96 -3.96
CA ASP A 240 23.59 13.10 -4.60
C ASP A 240 22.08 13.28 -4.25
N ASN A 241 21.47 12.27 -3.61
CA ASN A 241 20.34 12.40 -2.67
C ASN A 241 19.09 13.25 -3.08
N GLN A 242 18.61 13.18 -4.33
CA GLN A 242 17.31 13.82 -4.73
C GLN A 242 16.26 12.87 -5.34
N ASP A 243 16.57 11.59 -5.53
CA ASP A 243 15.63 10.60 -6.09
C ASP A 243 15.02 9.69 -4.99
N GLY A 244 13.96 8.92 -5.29
CA GLY A 244 13.37 7.91 -4.40
C GLY A 244 11.84 7.83 -4.45
N ALA A 245 11.26 6.82 -3.79
CA ALA A 245 9.82 6.55 -3.83
C ALA A 245 9.20 6.32 -2.43
N ALA A 246 7.90 6.59 -2.31
CA ALA A 246 7.13 6.48 -1.07
C ALA A 246 5.78 5.78 -1.31
N LEU A 247 5.40 4.90 -0.38
CA LEU A 247 4.16 4.12 -0.43
C LEU A 247 3.03 4.83 0.34
N GLY A 248 1.99 5.25 -0.36
CA GLY A 248 0.77 5.83 0.20
C GLY A 248 -0.31 4.78 0.43
N LEU A 249 -0.57 4.48 1.70
CA LEU A 249 -1.51 3.46 2.16
C LEU A 249 -2.90 4.07 2.36
N ARG A 250 -3.90 3.63 1.57
CA ARG A 250 -5.24 4.24 1.57
C ARG A 250 -6.07 3.82 2.78
N PHE A 251 -6.56 4.80 3.53
CA PHE A 251 -7.68 4.62 4.46
C PHE A 251 -8.90 5.37 3.97
N ASP A 252 -10.06 4.81 4.24
CA ASP A 252 -11.39 5.37 4.03
C ASP A 252 -12.02 5.57 5.42
N GLU A 253 -12.81 6.63 5.61
CA GLU A 253 -13.45 6.97 6.88
C GLU A 253 -14.38 5.84 7.35
N TYR A 254 -15.15 5.29 6.42
CA TYR A 254 -15.96 4.09 6.62
C TYR A 254 -15.55 3.00 5.61
N ASP A 255 -15.44 1.76 6.09
CA ASP A 255 -15.36 0.57 5.25
C ASP A 255 -16.54 -0.35 5.62
N PRO A 256 -17.49 -0.60 4.71
CA PRO A 256 -18.67 -1.42 5.00
C PRO A 256 -18.33 -2.90 5.21
N CYS A 257 -17.12 -3.36 4.86
CA CYS A 257 -16.68 -4.72 5.15
C CYS A 257 -16.20 -4.95 6.59
N VAL A 258 -15.93 -3.90 7.39
CA VAL A 258 -15.43 -4.02 8.78
C VAL A 258 -16.32 -4.93 9.64
N CYS A 259 -17.64 -4.81 9.53
CA CYS A 259 -18.57 -5.63 10.32
C CYS A 259 -18.81 -7.04 9.76
N SER A 260 -18.08 -7.45 8.71
CA SER A 260 -18.19 -8.74 8.02
C SER A 260 -19.63 -9.09 7.60
N PRO A 261 -20.26 -8.28 6.72
CA PRO A 261 -21.68 -8.42 6.37
C PRO A 261 -22.00 -9.70 5.56
N CYS A 262 -20.99 -10.34 4.98
CA CYS A 262 -21.13 -11.57 4.22
C CYS A 262 -21.19 -12.79 5.14
N GLN A 263 -22.27 -13.56 5.01
CA GLN A 263 -22.54 -14.76 5.78
C GLN A 263 -21.97 -16.01 5.09
N ASN A 264 -22.02 -17.15 5.78
CA ASN A 264 -21.78 -18.47 5.19
C ASN A 264 -20.45 -18.65 4.43
N GLY A 265 -19.41 -17.92 4.84
CA GLY A 265 -18.08 -17.96 4.23
C GLY A 265 -17.93 -17.12 2.94
N GLY A 266 -18.95 -16.34 2.55
CA GLY A 266 -18.85 -15.38 1.45
C GLY A 266 -17.79 -14.30 1.73
N SER A 267 -17.04 -13.90 0.71
CA SER A 267 -15.97 -12.90 0.85
C SER A 267 -16.49 -11.48 0.64
N CYS A 268 -16.18 -10.57 1.57
CA CYS A 268 -16.59 -9.17 1.46
C CYS A 268 -15.61 -8.36 0.61
N ARG A 269 -16.16 -7.58 -0.33
CA ARG A 269 -15.42 -6.60 -1.12
C ARG A 269 -16.13 -5.25 -1.07
N SER A 270 -15.52 -4.28 -0.40
CA SER A 270 -15.96 -2.88 -0.45
C SER A 270 -15.90 -2.37 -1.89
N THR A 271 -16.94 -1.65 -2.29
CA THR A 271 -17.15 -1.07 -3.63
C THR A 271 -17.26 0.46 -3.60
N SER A 272 -17.66 1.02 -2.46
CA SER A 272 -17.50 2.42 -2.08
C SER A 272 -17.49 2.54 -0.56
N ASP A 273 -17.28 3.74 -0.03
CA ASP A 273 -17.31 4.07 1.40
C ASP A 273 -18.58 3.55 2.12
N THR A 274 -19.70 3.38 1.41
CA THR A 274 -20.97 2.88 1.96
C THR A 274 -21.49 1.58 1.36
N GLN A 275 -20.92 1.11 0.23
CA GLN A 275 -21.41 -0.08 -0.49
C GLN A 275 -20.40 -1.21 -0.44
N PHE A 276 -20.85 -2.40 -0.06
CA PHE A 276 -20.12 -3.65 -0.19
C PHE A 276 -20.80 -4.58 -1.21
N PHE A 277 -20.08 -5.61 -1.63
CA PHE A 277 -20.60 -6.77 -2.34
C PHE A 277 -20.05 -8.05 -1.68
N CYS A 278 -20.79 -9.15 -1.77
CA CYS A 278 -20.36 -10.44 -1.24
C CYS A 278 -20.14 -11.45 -2.37
N ASP A 279 -18.90 -11.92 -2.53
CA ASP A 279 -18.59 -13.06 -3.38
C ASP A 279 -19.00 -14.35 -2.65
N CYS A 280 -20.19 -14.86 -2.94
CA CYS A 280 -20.75 -16.04 -2.27
C CYS A 280 -20.07 -17.35 -2.70
N VAL A 281 -19.91 -18.27 -1.74
CA VAL A 281 -19.47 -19.64 -2.03
C VAL A 281 -20.62 -20.46 -2.62
N ALA A 282 -20.29 -21.55 -3.33
CA ALA A 282 -21.28 -22.39 -3.99
C ALA A 282 -22.35 -22.93 -3.01
N GLY A 283 -23.62 -22.90 -3.42
CA GLY A 283 -24.77 -23.24 -2.57
C GLY A 283 -25.36 -22.07 -1.78
N TYR A 284 -24.85 -20.84 -1.93
CA TYR A 284 -25.36 -19.64 -1.27
C TYR A 284 -25.56 -18.45 -2.21
N ALA A 285 -26.54 -17.60 -1.89
CA ALA A 285 -26.96 -16.46 -2.70
C ALA A 285 -27.53 -15.27 -1.87
N GLY A 286 -27.82 -14.17 -2.58
CA GLY A 286 -28.29 -12.91 -2.01
C GLY A 286 -27.16 -11.99 -1.56
N ASP A 287 -27.48 -10.72 -1.35
CA ASP A 287 -26.51 -9.61 -1.19
C ASP A 287 -25.52 -9.81 -0.02
N THR A 288 -25.90 -10.62 0.96
CA THR A 288 -25.10 -11.01 2.14
C THR A 288 -24.80 -12.51 2.20
N CYS A 289 -25.04 -13.27 1.13
CA CYS A 289 -24.91 -14.74 1.07
C CYS A 289 -25.74 -15.53 2.11
N GLY A 290 -26.75 -14.89 2.73
CA GLY A 290 -27.58 -15.49 3.78
C GLY A 290 -28.63 -16.51 3.31
N LYS A 291 -28.83 -16.69 2.00
CA LYS A 291 -29.80 -17.64 1.44
C LYS A 291 -29.07 -18.87 0.89
N HIS A 292 -29.58 -20.07 1.15
CA HIS A 292 -29.19 -21.27 0.41
C HIS A 292 -29.79 -21.26 -1.01
N ILE A 293 -29.17 -22.04 -1.90
CA ILE A 293 -29.65 -22.39 -3.25
C ILE A 293 -30.08 -23.87 -3.24
#